data_AF-A0A2V9ZTC4-F1
#
_entry.id   AF-A0A2V9ZTC4-F1
#
_cell.length_a   1.000
_cell.length_b   1.000
_cell.length_c   1.000
_cell.angle_alpha   90.00
_cell.angle_beta   90.00
_cell.angle_gamma   90.00
#
_symmetry.space_group_name_H-M   'P 1'
#
loop_
_entity.id
_entity.type
_entity.pdbx_description
1 polymer ?
#
loop_
_entity_poly.entity_id
_entity_poly.type
_entity_poly.pdbx_seq_one_letter_code
_entity_poly.pdbx_strand_id
1 'polypeptide(L)'
;KVQWTREDDMRNSTYRPASYHQMSAVLDGHGWPVAFSHRIVAPSINAQKGTTLEGGVDPDLKDEAALVYSFPNALLEYVVTETPVPLGWMRSVYALQAGFASECFIDELAAAAGKDPLEYRLHLLAKDEDIKYLDAGRVANGC
;
A
#
# COMPACT_ATOMS: atom_id res chain seq x y z
N LYS A 1 -11.04 19.23 35.53
CA LYS A 1 -10.63 19.21 34.11
C LYS A 1 -9.21 18.71 34.04
N VAL A 2 -8.92 17.70 33.23
CA VAL A 2 -7.56 17.20 32.98
C VAL A 2 -7.17 17.62 31.57
N GLN A 3 -5.98 18.17 31.39
CA GLN A 3 -5.41 18.52 30.09
C GLN A 3 -3.99 17.97 30.06
N TRP A 4 -3.70 17.18 29.03
CA TRP A 4 -2.41 16.53 28.88
C TRP A 4 -1.39 17.53 28.34
N THR A 5 -0.14 17.38 28.76
CA THR A 5 0.97 18.10 28.12
C THR A 5 1.19 17.53 26.72
N ARG A 6 1.96 18.25 25.89
CA ARG A 6 2.30 17.76 24.55
C ARG A 6 3.10 16.46 24.64
N GLU A 7 3.98 16.36 25.62
CA GLU A 7 4.84 15.20 25.87
C GLU A 7 4.02 13.99 26.30
N ASP A 8 3.03 14.19 27.18
CA ASP A 8 2.11 13.12 27.62
C ASP A 8 1.26 12.62 26.45
N ASP A 9 0.70 13.54 25.66
CA ASP A 9 -0.08 13.23 24.45
C ASP A 9 0.77 12.44 23.45
N MET A 10 1.96 12.93 23.13
CA MET A 10 2.84 12.26 22.17
C MET A 10 3.32 10.89 22.65
N ARG A 11 3.62 10.71 23.94
CA ARG A 11 4.18 9.45 24.47
C ARG A 11 3.15 8.33 24.58
N ASN A 12 1.89 8.67 24.80
CA ASN A 12 0.82 7.72 25.08
C ASN A 12 -0.23 7.68 23.95
N SER A 13 0.00 8.40 22.86
CA SER A 13 -0.80 8.32 21.65
C SER A 13 -0.60 6.99 20.92
N THR A 14 -1.46 6.78 19.93
CA THR A 14 -1.27 5.76 18.92
C THR A 14 -0.57 6.35 17.70
N TYR A 15 0.11 5.49 16.93
CA TYR A 15 0.92 5.89 15.78
C TYR A 15 0.45 5.19 14.51
N ARG A 16 0.78 5.78 13.36
CA ARG A 16 0.61 5.13 12.07
C ARG A 16 1.58 3.93 11.98
N PRO A 17 1.16 2.79 11.41
CA PRO A 17 2.07 1.68 11.13
C PRO A 17 3.24 2.15 10.25
N ALA A 18 4.46 1.71 10.50
CA ALA A 18 5.53 1.86 9.51
C ALA A 18 5.34 0.82 8.41
N SER A 19 5.46 1.19 7.15
CA SER A 19 5.31 0.29 6.02
C SER A 19 6.57 0.28 5.15
N TYR A 20 6.88 -0.90 4.61
CA TYR A 20 7.89 -1.09 3.58
C TYR A 20 7.20 -1.57 2.31
N HIS A 21 7.51 -0.93 1.19
CA HIS A 21 6.92 -1.24 -0.11
C HIS A 21 8.03 -1.66 -1.06
N GLN A 22 7.98 -2.90 -1.52
CA GLN A 22 8.86 -3.41 -2.57
C GLN A 22 8.06 -3.48 -3.87
N MET A 23 8.56 -2.80 -4.91
CA MET A 23 7.86 -2.66 -6.17
C MET A 23 8.78 -3.03 -7.34
N SER A 24 8.21 -3.67 -8.36
CA SER A 24 8.91 -3.98 -9.60
C SER A 24 7.95 -4.00 -10.78
N ALA A 25 8.45 -3.68 -11.97
CA ALA A 25 7.68 -3.76 -13.19
C ALA A 25 8.57 -4.21 -14.36
N VAL A 26 7.93 -4.79 -15.37
CA VAL A 26 8.53 -5.11 -16.67
C VAL A 26 7.94 -4.15 -17.69
N LEU A 27 8.81 -3.43 -18.41
CA LEU A 27 8.42 -2.54 -19.50
C LEU A 27 8.58 -3.25 -20.84
N ASP A 28 7.67 -2.96 -21.78
CA ASP A 28 7.81 -3.34 -23.17
C ASP A 28 8.81 -2.45 -23.93
N GLY A 29 9.01 -2.72 -25.22
CA GLY A 29 9.88 -1.92 -26.09
C GLY A 29 9.42 -0.47 -26.32
N HIS A 30 8.21 -0.13 -25.91
CA HIS A 30 7.63 1.23 -25.99
C HIS A 30 7.61 1.94 -24.63
N GLY A 31 8.11 1.30 -23.57
CA GLY A 31 8.15 1.85 -22.21
C GLY A 31 6.85 1.70 -21.43
N TRP A 32 5.94 0.82 -21.86
CA TRP A 32 4.68 0.54 -21.16
C TRP A 32 4.80 -0.69 -20.25
N PRO A 33 4.23 -0.65 -19.03
CA PRO A 33 4.34 -1.74 -18.08
C PRO A 33 3.43 -2.90 -18.49
N VAL A 34 4.03 -4.08 -18.71
CA VAL A 34 3.32 -5.33 -19.05
C VAL A 34 3.18 -6.27 -17.86
N ALA A 35 4.02 -6.10 -16.84
CA ALA A 35 3.90 -6.80 -15.56
C ALA A 35 4.25 -5.85 -14.41
N PHE A 36 3.55 -5.99 -13.30
CA PHE A 36 3.71 -5.18 -12.10
C PHE A 36 3.61 -6.05 -10.84
N SER A 37 4.47 -5.80 -9.86
CA SER A 37 4.41 -6.43 -8.54
C SER A 37 4.59 -5.39 -7.45
N HIS A 38 3.73 -5.44 -6.43
CA HIS A 38 3.79 -4.62 -5.24
C HIS A 38 3.64 -5.50 -4.00
N ARG A 39 4.69 -5.57 -3.19
CA ARG A 39 4.68 -6.24 -1.90
C ARG A 39 4.68 -5.20 -0.79
N ILE A 40 3.63 -5.20 0.01
CA ILE A 40 3.42 -4.32 1.15
C ILE A 40 3.77 -5.11 2.41
N VAL A 41 4.75 -4.63 3.17
CA VAL A 41 5.16 -5.21 4.45
C VAL A 41 4.85 -4.21 5.53
N ALA A 42 3.84 -4.47 6.36
CA ALA A 42 3.40 -3.53 7.40
C ALA A 42 2.66 -4.24 8.53
N PRO A 43 2.71 -3.72 9.76
CA PRO A 43 1.92 -4.26 10.85
C PRO A 43 0.44 -3.89 10.70
N SER A 44 -0.44 -4.76 11.17
CA SER A 44 -1.88 -4.58 11.11
C SER A 44 -2.41 -3.87 12.36
N ILE A 45 -3.12 -2.76 12.16
CA ILE A 45 -3.87 -2.05 13.22
C ILE A 45 -4.94 -2.98 13.78
N ASN A 46 -5.74 -3.61 12.92
CA ASN A 46 -6.83 -4.50 13.33
C ASN A 46 -6.33 -5.70 14.15
N ALA A 47 -5.25 -6.36 13.72
CA ALA A 47 -4.63 -7.45 14.47
C ALA A 47 -4.14 -6.99 15.85
N GLN A 48 -3.50 -5.82 15.93
CA GLN A 48 -3.05 -5.28 17.21
C GLN A 48 -4.21 -4.92 18.14
N LYS A 49 -5.41 -4.64 17.60
CA LYS A 49 -6.64 -4.44 18.38
C LYS A 49 -7.40 -5.73 18.69
N GLY A 50 -6.85 -6.89 18.33
CA GLY A 50 -7.40 -8.21 18.65
C GLY A 50 -8.31 -8.80 17.58
N THR A 51 -8.39 -8.20 16.40
CA THR A 51 -9.15 -8.76 15.26
C THR A 51 -8.34 -9.88 14.60
N THR A 52 -8.96 -11.02 14.35
CA THR A 52 -8.33 -12.10 13.56
C THR A 52 -8.31 -11.72 12.08
N LEU A 53 -7.15 -11.84 11.42
CA LEU A 53 -7.00 -11.50 10.01
C LEU A 53 -7.38 -12.69 9.12
N GLU A 54 -8.57 -12.63 8.52
CA GLU A 54 -8.98 -13.62 7.53
C GLU A 54 -8.09 -13.56 6.29
N GLY A 55 -7.41 -14.69 6.01
CA GLY A 55 -6.43 -14.78 4.92
C GLY A 55 -5.24 -13.83 5.09
N GLY A 56 -4.90 -13.46 6.34
CA GLY A 56 -3.69 -12.70 6.69
C GLY A 56 -3.63 -11.28 6.15
N VAL A 57 -4.76 -10.71 5.73
CA VAL A 57 -4.84 -9.33 5.23
C VAL A 57 -5.63 -8.46 6.20
N ASP A 58 -5.10 -7.28 6.52
CA ASP A 58 -5.84 -6.28 7.30
C ASP A 58 -7.07 -5.81 6.50
N PRO A 59 -8.29 -5.87 7.06
CA PRO A 59 -9.50 -5.52 6.33
C PRO A 59 -9.48 -4.09 5.77
N ASP A 60 -8.89 -3.14 6.49
CA ASP A 60 -8.82 -1.75 6.03
C ASP A 60 -7.79 -1.58 4.89
N LEU A 61 -6.79 -2.46 4.80
CA LEU A 61 -5.78 -2.42 3.73
C LEU A 61 -6.35 -2.84 2.37
N LYS A 62 -7.37 -3.72 2.35
CA LYS A 62 -7.92 -4.30 1.12
C LYS A 62 -8.39 -3.24 0.13
N ASP A 63 -9.10 -2.24 0.64
CA ASP A 63 -9.64 -1.14 -0.15
C ASP A 63 -8.62 -0.01 -0.32
N GLU A 64 -7.76 0.19 0.69
CA GLU A 64 -6.84 1.33 0.73
C GLU A 64 -5.54 1.12 -0.06
N ALA A 65 -5.21 -0.11 -0.46
CA ALA A 65 -4.07 -0.45 -1.30
C ALA A 65 -4.45 -0.87 -2.74
N ALA A 66 -5.63 -0.49 -3.20
CA ALA A 66 -6.13 -0.82 -4.54
C ALA A 66 -5.20 -0.33 -5.66
N LEU A 67 -5.11 -1.12 -6.73
CA LEU A 67 -4.36 -0.74 -7.93
C LEU A 67 -5.24 0.11 -8.85
N VAL A 68 -5.06 1.42 -8.76
CA VAL A 68 -5.78 2.43 -9.56
C VAL A 68 -5.31 2.44 -11.03
N TYR A 69 -4.14 1.84 -11.30
CA TYR A 69 -3.57 1.68 -12.63
C TYR A 69 -3.79 0.27 -13.16
N SER A 70 -4.13 0.16 -14.44
CA SER A 70 -4.32 -1.11 -15.13
C SER A 70 -2.99 -1.64 -15.64
N PHE A 71 -2.67 -2.87 -15.24
CA PHE A 71 -1.54 -3.64 -15.75
C PHE A 71 -2.03 -4.98 -16.29
N PRO A 72 -1.55 -5.43 -17.46
CA PRO A 72 -1.93 -6.73 -18.01
C PRO A 72 -1.68 -7.88 -17.02
N ASN A 73 -0.53 -7.85 -16.33
CA ASN A 73 -0.19 -8.78 -15.28
C ASN A 73 0.12 -7.99 -14.01
N ALA A 74 -0.62 -8.22 -12.93
CA ALA A 74 -0.44 -7.52 -11.67
C ALA A 74 -0.42 -8.53 -10.52
N LEU A 75 0.53 -8.35 -9.59
CA LEU A 75 0.60 -9.09 -8.34
C LEU A 75 0.67 -8.10 -7.17
N LEU A 76 -0.31 -8.19 -6.28
CA LEU A 76 -0.36 -7.42 -5.04
C LEU A 76 -0.22 -8.39 -3.87
N GLU A 77 0.77 -8.17 -3.01
CA GLU A 77 1.06 -9.02 -1.85
C GLU A 77 1.07 -8.18 -0.58
N TYR A 78 0.57 -8.76 0.50
CA TYR A 78 0.68 -8.19 1.83
C TYR A 78 1.34 -9.17 2.79
N VAL A 79 2.31 -8.67 3.55
CA VAL A 79 3.03 -9.41 4.59
C VAL A 79 2.86 -8.66 5.90
N VAL A 80 2.13 -9.30 6.83
CA VAL A 80 1.93 -8.77 8.18
C VAL A 80 3.26 -8.84 8.93
N THR A 81 3.58 -7.77 9.65
CA THR A 81 4.70 -7.75 10.61
C THR A 81 4.21 -7.38 12.00
N GLU A 82 5.00 -7.67 13.01
CA GLU A 82 4.70 -7.27 14.39
C GLU A 82 5.47 -6.01 14.78
N THR A 83 4.88 -5.19 15.65
CA THR A 83 5.55 -4.02 16.20
C THR A 83 5.12 -3.79 17.65
N PRO A 84 6.05 -3.42 18.56
CA PRO A 84 5.70 -3.02 19.92
C PRO A 84 5.10 -1.61 19.98
N VAL A 85 5.16 -0.83 18.89
CA VAL A 85 4.61 0.53 18.84
C VAL A 85 3.08 0.47 18.83
N PRO A 86 2.37 1.20 19.71
CA PRO A 86 0.90 1.19 19.72
C PRO A 86 0.37 1.86 18.46
N LEU A 87 -0.39 1.12 17.66
CA LEU A 87 -0.94 1.55 16.40
C LEU A 87 -2.36 2.10 16.56
N GLY A 88 -2.75 2.98 15.65
CA GLY A 88 -4.11 3.54 15.59
C GLY A 88 -4.42 4.19 14.25
N TRP A 89 -5.71 4.38 14.01
CA TRP A 89 -6.21 4.97 12.77
C TRP A 89 -5.85 6.46 12.72
N MET A 90 -4.93 6.79 11.82
CA MET A 90 -4.68 8.16 11.39
C MET A 90 -5.35 8.41 10.05
N ARG A 91 -5.61 9.67 9.72
CA ARG A 91 -6.27 10.06 8.46
C ARG A 91 -5.63 9.35 7.25
N SER A 92 -6.44 8.68 6.43
CA SER A 92 -5.99 7.85 5.28
C SER A 92 -5.14 6.66 5.74
N VAL A 93 -5.78 5.71 6.43
CA VAL A 93 -5.21 4.69 7.33
C VAL A 93 -3.95 4.03 6.77
N TYR A 94 -4.09 3.36 5.63
CA TYR A 94 -3.05 2.74 4.82
C TYR A 94 -2.92 3.39 3.43
N ALA A 95 -3.97 4.06 2.92
CA ALA A 95 -4.03 4.62 1.57
C ALA A 95 -2.95 5.68 1.33
N LEU A 96 -2.59 6.45 2.37
CA LEU A 96 -1.50 7.41 2.28
C LEU A 96 -0.16 6.72 1.95
N GLN A 97 0.09 5.56 2.54
CA GLN A 97 1.36 4.85 2.37
C GLN A 97 1.41 4.11 1.05
N ALA A 98 0.34 3.35 0.74
CA ALA A 98 0.22 2.64 -0.52
C ALA A 98 0.20 3.61 -1.70
N GLY A 99 -0.60 4.68 -1.62
CA GLY A 99 -0.67 5.72 -2.64
C GLY A 99 0.66 6.44 -2.85
N PHE A 100 1.34 6.84 -1.78
CA PHE A 100 2.66 7.48 -1.91
C PHE A 100 3.67 6.56 -2.60
N ALA A 101 3.79 5.30 -2.16
CA ALA A 101 4.71 4.34 -2.77
C ALA A 101 4.37 4.09 -4.26
N SER A 102 3.09 3.88 -4.57
CA SER A 102 2.62 3.65 -5.93
C SER A 102 2.90 4.84 -6.84
N GLU A 103 2.56 6.05 -6.42
CA GLU A 103 2.76 7.27 -7.23
C GLU A 103 4.25 7.56 -7.48
N CYS A 104 5.11 7.39 -6.47
CA CYS A 104 6.55 7.53 -6.66
C CYS A 104 7.08 6.52 -7.68
N PHE A 105 6.63 5.27 -7.61
CA PHE A 105 7.07 4.24 -8.55
C PHE A 105 6.57 4.49 -9.97
N ILE A 106 5.35 4.99 -10.15
CA ILE A 106 4.84 5.40 -11.47
C ILE A 106 5.67 6.53 -12.07
N ASP A 107 6.11 7.51 -11.27
CA ASP A 107 7.03 8.54 -11.73
C ASP A 107 8.38 7.97 -12.18
N GLU A 108 8.93 7.00 -11.44
CA GLU A 108 10.16 6.30 -11.83
C GLU A 108 10.00 5.56 -13.18
N LEU A 109 8.85 4.91 -13.40
CA LEU A 109 8.55 4.24 -14.67
C LEU A 109 8.40 5.24 -15.83
N ALA A 110 7.71 6.35 -15.61
CA ALA A 110 7.58 7.42 -16.61
C ALA A 110 8.96 7.99 -16.99
N ALA A 111 9.80 8.24 -16.00
CA ALA A 111 11.17 8.71 -16.20
C ALA A 111 12.02 7.68 -16.96
N ALA A 112 11.96 6.40 -16.59
CA ALA A 112 12.67 5.31 -17.28
C ALA A 112 12.19 5.13 -18.74
N ALA A 113 10.91 5.36 -19.00
CA ALA A 113 10.31 5.31 -20.34
C ALA A 113 10.52 6.60 -21.16
N GLY A 114 11.05 7.67 -20.57
CA GLY A 114 11.21 8.97 -21.22
C GLY A 114 9.89 9.62 -21.62
N LYS A 115 8.82 9.37 -20.85
CA LYS A 115 7.47 9.87 -21.13
C LYS A 115 7.08 10.98 -20.16
N ASP A 116 6.14 11.83 -20.58
CA ASP A 116 5.55 12.82 -19.70
C ASP A 116 4.80 12.12 -18.54
N PRO A 117 5.04 12.49 -17.26
CA PRO A 117 4.44 11.81 -16.12
C PRO A 117 2.92 11.91 -16.02
N LEU A 118 2.30 12.96 -16.55
CA LEU A 118 0.84 13.13 -16.56
C LEU A 118 0.23 12.20 -17.62
N GLU A 119 0.75 12.24 -18.84
CA GLU A 119 0.29 11.37 -19.93
C GLU A 119 0.50 9.89 -19.58
N TYR A 120 1.59 9.55 -18.88
CA TYR A 120 1.84 8.18 -18.43
C TYR A 120 0.75 7.67 -17.47
N ARG A 121 0.36 8.49 -16.48
CA ARG A 121 -0.72 8.16 -15.54
C ARG A 121 -2.06 8.04 -16.23
N LEU A 122 -2.39 8.99 -17.12
CA LEU A 122 -3.66 8.99 -17.85
C LEU A 122 -3.77 7.75 -18.76
N HIS A 123 -2.67 7.32 -19.37
CA HIS A 123 -2.63 6.10 -20.18
C HIS A 123 -2.87 4.84 -19.35
N LEU A 124 -2.33 4.79 -18.12
CA LEU A 124 -2.43 3.63 -17.24
C LEU A 124 -3.70 3.59 -16.40
N LEU A 125 -4.45 4.68 -16.32
CA LEU A 125 -5.60 4.78 -15.42
C LEU A 125 -6.62 3.67 -15.71
N ALA A 126 -6.94 2.87 -14.70
CA ALA A 126 -7.94 1.82 -14.83
C ALA A 126 -9.33 2.44 -14.99
N LYS A 127 -10.21 1.75 -15.71
CA LYS A 127 -11.64 2.02 -15.57
C LYS A 127 -12.07 1.61 -14.17
N ASP A 128 -13.11 2.27 -13.65
CA ASP A 128 -13.66 1.99 -12.32
C ASP A 128 -13.99 0.50 -12.12
N GLU A 129 -14.52 -0.15 -13.16
CA GLU A 129 -14.87 -1.59 -13.19
C GLU A 129 -13.65 -2.54 -13.18
N ASP A 130 -12.46 -2.05 -13.50
CA ASP A 130 -11.23 -2.84 -13.64
C ASP A 130 -10.26 -2.69 -12.43
N ILE A 131 -10.64 -1.89 -11.42
CA ILE A 131 -9.80 -1.65 -10.23
C ILE A 131 -9.64 -2.95 -9.46
N LYS A 132 -8.38 -3.39 -9.30
CA LYS A 132 -8.03 -4.60 -8.55
C LYS A 132 -7.77 -4.28 -7.08
N TYR A 133 -8.50 -4.95 -6.21
CA TYR A 133 -8.35 -4.89 -4.77
C TYR A 133 -7.49 -6.05 -4.25
N LEU A 134 -7.06 -5.96 -3.00
CA LEU A 134 -6.22 -6.98 -2.37
C LEU A 134 -7.07 -8.20 -2.01
N ASP A 135 -7.05 -9.22 -2.86
CA ASP A 135 -7.71 -10.49 -2.59
C ASP A 135 -6.88 -11.35 -1.63
N ALA A 136 -7.54 -11.91 -0.62
CA ALA A 136 -6.95 -12.78 0.40
C ALA A 136 -6.55 -14.14 -0.21
N GLY A 137 -5.48 -14.19 -1.01
CA GLY A 137 -5.10 -15.38 -1.78
C GLY A 137 -3.65 -15.83 -1.67
N ARG A 138 -2.70 -14.95 -1.34
CA ARG A 138 -1.29 -15.31 -1.16
C ARG A 138 -0.64 -14.49 -0.06
N VAL A 139 -0.88 -14.91 1.17
CA VAL A 139 0.04 -14.63 2.27
C VAL A 139 1.27 -15.47 2.00
N ALA A 140 2.39 -14.81 1.69
CA ALA A 140 3.68 -15.46 1.78
C ALA A 140 3.93 -15.74 3.27
N ASN A 141 3.48 -16.90 3.76
CA ASN A 141 3.93 -17.43 5.04
C ASN A 141 5.42 -17.72 4.88
N GLY A 142 6.25 -16.75 5.28
CA GLY A 142 7.69 -16.78 5.10
C GLY A 142 8.43 -16.69 6.42
N CYS A 143 8.94 -17.86 6.84
CA CYS A 143 9.93 -18.17 7.90
C CYS A 143 9.51 -17.93 9.36
#